data_AF-A0A1R2B7Z9-F1
#
_entry.id   AF-A0A1R2B7Z9-F1
#
_cell.length_a   1.000
_cell.length_b   1.000
_cell.length_c   1.000
_cell.angle_alpha   90.00
_cell.angle_beta   90.00
_cell.angle_gamma   90.00
#
_symmetry.space_group_name_H-M   'P 1'
#
loop_
_entity.id
_entity.type
_entity.pdbx_description
1 polymer ?
#
loop_
_entity_poly.entity_id
_entity_poly.type
_entity_poly.pdbx_seq_one_letter_code
_entity_poly.pdbx_strand_id
1 'polypeptide(L)'
;MEGELKKWTNYVTRWKKRYFELRNGILQYSKTKDGKRKGTIYMSTTEIKIGKNKCRIYLDTGTSKIDLKAANQKEASKWFTAMLQEKEAMQNRVSQLEFPRERIESVPELIEAVNYTKRLWTIHKVMEEKFASIPLGIRSQIQEFMDCASEFKNLALDALNILEEERKKNNEDESEDEFQDAKSHATEFFEETKGQELEIPYRSKLPVSRNPNQKINIWKVIKDTVGKDLSKIAVPVYFNEPLSFLQRFTEDLSYFSILVKAAAQEDPYLRHALVACFTVSGYTDSYKRTMKPFNPLLGETFELEKDGFRAISEQVCHHPPISAIHCDHPDFTFYASSKVITSFKGTYMKCKPTGKFHLILNKFGDHFVWEKPYTNVNNIILGSINVDHHGTMEVKNITTEDVANITLKKKGWFNKDIHVVTGNVMDSSGVIKYTIEGHWSSNLKVINEETKEEIIAYTSNKPLPDYEYSYFFSEFAMQLNLPPEFFPNLPRTDSRFRPDQRALENADLELATYEKHRVEEKQRSVKKIREEKGEEWKPMWFYVNDEGDWVYKGGYWQAKQYGNFESIPDIF
;
A
#
# COMPACT_ATOMS: atom_id res chain seq x y z
N MET A 1 28.59 15.59 -32.04
CA MET A 1 29.97 15.05 -31.89
C MET A 1 29.89 13.54 -31.74
N GLU A 2 30.77 12.76 -32.39
CA GLU A 2 30.79 11.29 -32.23
C GLU A 2 32.22 10.76 -32.12
N GLY A 3 32.39 9.58 -31.51
CA GLY A 3 33.71 8.94 -31.39
C GLY A 3 33.84 7.93 -30.25
N GLU A 4 35.00 7.28 -30.15
CA GLU A 4 35.26 6.27 -29.13
C GLU A 4 35.73 6.88 -27.80
N LEU A 5 35.10 6.48 -26.69
CA LEU A 5 35.59 6.69 -25.34
C LEU A 5 35.64 5.37 -24.58
N LYS A 6 36.49 5.29 -23.56
CA LYS A 6 36.44 4.17 -22.61
C LYS A 6 35.45 4.50 -21.50
N LYS A 7 34.48 3.62 -21.28
CA LYS A 7 33.52 3.68 -20.16
C LYS A 7 33.92 2.66 -19.09
N TRP A 8 33.86 3.06 -17.82
CA TRP A 8 34.00 2.11 -16.71
C TRP A 8 32.73 1.26 -16.55
N THR A 9 32.89 -0.07 -16.43
CA THR A 9 31.73 -1.00 -16.36
C THR A 9 31.60 -1.74 -15.03
N ASN A 10 32.66 -2.38 -14.50
CA ASN A 10 32.70 -2.95 -13.14
C ASN A 10 34.13 -3.37 -12.74
N TYR A 11 34.32 -3.78 -11.47
CA TYR A 11 35.61 -4.19 -10.90
C TYR A 11 36.27 -5.40 -11.60
N VAL A 12 35.48 -6.25 -12.26
CA VAL A 12 35.97 -7.45 -12.96
C VAL A 12 36.37 -7.17 -14.41
N THR A 13 35.69 -6.25 -15.11
CA THR A 13 35.84 -6.02 -16.56
C THR A 13 36.57 -4.73 -16.94
N ARG A 14 36.94 -3.88 -15.97
CA ARG A 14 37.70 -2.62 -16.13
C ARG A 14 37.09 -1.67 -17.18
N TRP A 15 37.92 -0.84 -17.81
CA TRP A 15 37.56 0.10 -18.87
C TRP A 15 37.21 -0.61 -20.17
N LYS A 16 36.05 -0.31 -20.77
CA LYS A 16 35.64 -0.84 -22.07
C LYS A 16 35.45 0.27 -23.09
N LYS A 17 35.96 0.08 -24.30
CA LYS A 17 35.67 0.98 -25.43
C LYS A 17 34.17 0.94 -25.76
N ARG A 18 33.60 2.10 -25.99
CA ARG A 18 32.23 2.32 -26.46
C ARG A 18 32.27 3.43 -27.49
N TYR A 19 31.34 3.34 -28.44
CA TYR A 19 31.12 4.42 -29.38
C TYR A 19 30.08 5.36 -28.77
N PHE A 20 30.39 6.65 -28.73
CA PHE A 20 29.53 7.70 -28.17
C PHE A 20 29.11 8.66 -29.27
N GLU A 21 27.87 9.11 -29.20
CA GLU A 21 27.31 10.13 -30.06
C GLU A 21 26.61 11.16 -29.17
N LEU A 22 27.01 12.42 -29.31
CA LEU A 22 26.43 13.57 -28.65
C LEU A 22 25.71 14.42 -29.70
N ARG A 23 24.38 14.54 -29.58
CA ARG A 23 23.55 15.32 -30.48
C ARG A 23 22.30 15.81 -29.75
N ASN A 24 21.93 17.08 -29.96
CA ASN A 24 20.70 17.68 -29.43
C ASN A 24 20.56 17.51 -27.91
N GLY A 25 21.63 17.79 -27.16
CA GLY A 25 21.63 17.64 -25.70
C GLY A 25 21.62 16.20 -25.19
N ILE A 26 21.74 15.19 -26.05
CA ILE A 26 21.71 13.77 -25.68
C ILE A 26 23.04 13.11 -26.02
N LEU A 27 23.66 12.48 -25.03
CA LEU A 27 24.85 11.62 -25.17
C LEU A 27 24.42 10.15 -25.10
N GLN A 28 24.44 9.47 -26.25
CA GLN A 28 24.13 8.05 -26.38
C GLN A 28 25.38 7.21 -26.61
N TYR A 29 25.32 5.92 -26.25
CA TYR A 29 26.44 5.03 -26.52
C TYR A 29 26.05 3.59 -26.89
N SER A 30 26.91 2.96 -27.68
CA SER A 30 26.78 1.60 -28.21
C SER A 30 28.11 0.84 -28.09
N LYS A 31 28.12 -0.46 -28.42
CA LYS A 31 29.35 -1.27 -28.40
C LYS A 31 30.29 -0.95 -29.58
N THR A 32 29.72 -0.60 -30.73
CA THR A 32 30.37 -0.31 -32.02
C THR A 32 29.58 0.80 -32.70
N LYS A 33 30.16 1.52 -33.67
CA LYS A 33 29.52 2.66 -34.36
C LYS A 33 28.08 2.35 -34.81
N ASP A 34 27.89 1.25 -35.53
CA ASP A 34 26.56 0.84 -36.04
C ASP A 34 25.83 -0.17 -35.12
N GLY A 35 26.24 -0.27 -33.86
CA GLY A 35 25.73 -1.25 -32.91
C GLY A 35 24.47 -0.79 -32.16
N LYS A 36 23.67 -1.76 -31.69
CA LYS A 36 22.48 -1.47 -30.85
C LYS A 36 22.84 -0.62 -29.63
N ARG A 37 22.05 0.44 -29.41
CA ARG A 37 22.19 1.39 -28.29
C ARG A 37 22.21 0.66 -26.94
N LYS A 38 23.10 1.08 -26.06
CA LYS A 38 23.31 0.50 -24.72
C LYS A 38 22.98 1.45 -23.58
N GLY A 39 22.95 2.75 -23.83
CA GLY A 39 22.45 3.73 -22.87
C GLY A 39 22.39 5.13 -23.46
N THR A 40 21.68 5.99 -22.74
CA THR A 40 21.37 7.37 -23.10
C THR A 40 21.57 8.25 -21.87
N ILE A 41 22.14 9.44 -22.05
CA ILE A 41 22.46 10.40 -20.99
C ILE A 41 22.02 11.78 -21.46
N TYR A 42 21.22 12.50 -20.67
CA TYR A 42 20.70 13.82 -21.02
C TYR A 42 21.59 14.93 -20.44
N MET A 43 22.16 15.80 -21.27
CA MET A 43 23.16 16.80 -20.86
C MET A 43 22.59 17.98 -20.07
N SER A 44 21.31 18.32 -20.28
CA SER A 44 20.64 19.42 -19.57
C SER A 44 20.67 19.24 -18.05
N THR A 45 20.50 18.01 -17.57
CA THR A 45 20.45 17.66 -16.14
C THR A 45 21.72 17.00 -15.61
N THR A 46 22.71 16.70 -16.47
CA THR A 46 23.95 16.03 -16.06
C THR A 46 24.98 17.04 -15.55
N GLU A 47 25.55 16.78 -14.37
CA GLU A 47 26.77 17.46 -13.93
C GLU A 47 27.97 16.83 -14.63
N ILE A 48 28.77 17.66 -15.28
CA ILE A 48 29.94 17.24 -16.06
C ILE A 48 31.17 17.78 -15.35
N LYS A 49 32.09 16.92 -14.92
CA LYS A 49 33.33 17.29 -14.24
C LYS A 49 34.53 16.66 -14.93
N ILE A 50 35.63 17.41 -15.08
CA ILE A 50 36.89 16.82 -15.53
C ILE A 50 37.69 16.31 -14.33
N GLY A 51 38.28 15.13 -14.45
CA GLY A 51 39.01 14.50 -13.38
C GLY A 51 40.39 15.08 -13.12
N LYS A 52 40.95 14.82 -11.92
CA LYS A 52 42.35 15.14 -11.57
C LYS A 52 43.34 14.60 -12.62
N ASN A 53 43.08 13.40 -13.13
CA ASN A 53 43.66 12.93 -14.38
C ASN A 53 42.86 13.55 -15.53
N LYS A 54 43.44 14.56 -16.20
CA LYS A 54 42.78 15.38 -17.22
C LYS A 54 42.34 14.62 -18.50
N CYS A 55 42.52 13.30 -18.55
CA CYS A 55 41.94 12.42 -19.56
C CYS A 55 40.59 11.79 -19.14
N ARG A 56 40.13 12.01 -17.90
CA ARG A 56 38.88 11.44 -17.37
C ARG A 56 37.79 12.50 -17.31
N ILE A 57 36.58 12.10 -17.68
CA ILE A 57 35.36 12.90 -17.60
C ILE A 57 34.39 12.13 -16.70
N TYR A 58 33.87 12.82 -15.70
CA TYR A 58 32.88 12.33 -14.76
C TYR A 58 31.54 12.92 -15.11
N LEU A 59 30.55 12.07 -15.32
CA LEU A 59 29.17 12.45 -15.55
C LEU A 59 28.36 11.97 -14.35
N ASP A 60 27.69 12.90 -13.69
CA ASP A 60 26.72 12.60 -12.64
C ASP A 60 25.33 12.97 -13.13
N THR A 61 24.51 11.96 -13.37
CA THR A 61 23.13 12.12 -13.85
C THR A 61 22.14 12.25 -12.70
N GLY A 62 22.60 12.32 -11.45
CA GLY A 62 21.80 12.25 -10.23
C GLY A 62 21.40 10.81 -9.84
N THR A 63 21.14 9.94 -10.82
CA THR A 63 20.80 8.52 -10.62
C THR A 63 21.96 7.57 -10.88
N SER A 64 22.98 8.01 -11.62
CA SER A 64 24.12 7.19 -11.96
C SER A 64 25.37 8.01 -12.18
N LYS A 65 26.51 7.47 -11.72
CA LYS A 65 27.83 8.06 -11.93
C LYS A 65 28.54 7.31 -13.04
N ILE A 66 28.91 8.03 -14.10
CA ILE A 66 29.52 7.45 -15.29
C ILE A 66 30.93 8.03 -15.44
N ASP A 67 31.90 7.13 -15.36
CA ASP A 67 33.30 7.43 -15.58
C ASP A 67 33.67 7.16 -17.04
N LEU A 68 34.10 8.22 -17.73
CA LEU A 68 34.62 8.17 -19.09
C LEU A 68 36.11 8.50 -19.11
N LYS A 69 36.84 7.90 -20.05
CA LYS A 69 38.26 8.16 -20.28
C LYS A 69 38.55 8.29 -21.76
N ALA A 70 39.06 9.45 -22.16
CA ALA A 70 39.53 9.72 -23.51
C ALA A 70 40.96 9.20 -23.74
N ALA A 71 41.38 9.17 -25.00
CA ALA A 71 42.72 8.72 -25.39
C ALA A 71 43.84 9.65 -24.85
N ASN A 72 43.58 10.95 -24.79
CA ASN A 72 44.50 11.97 -24.30
C ASN A 72 43.71 13.18 -23.74
N GLN A 73 44.42 14.12 -23.13
CA GLN A 73 43.81 15.30 -22.51
C GLN A 73 43.12 16.21 -23.52
N LYS A 74 43.65 16.32 -24.74
CA LYS A 74 43.07 17.13 -25.81
C LYS A 74 41.69 16.60 -26.21
N GLU A 75 41.56 15.29 -26.39
CA GLU A 75 40.29 14.62 -26.66
C GLU A 75 39.31 14.71 -25.48
N ALA A 76 39.78 14.57 -24.24
CA ALA A 76 38.93 14.76 -23.07
C ALA A 76 38.37 16.19 -22.99
N SER A 77 39.21 17.19 -23.25
CA SER A 77 38.80 18.60 -23.24
C SER A 77 37.81 18.90 -24.37
N LYS A 78 38.00 18.30 -25.55
CA LYS A 78 37.09 18.42 -26.68
C LYS A 78 35.70 17.86 -26.37
N TRP A 79 35.64 16.65 -25.81
CA TRP A 79 34.38 16.03 -25.38
C TRP A 79 33.71 16.80 -24.24
N PHE A 80 34.47 17.23 -23.24
CA PHE A 80 33.97 18.03 -22.12
C PHE A 80 33.34 19.35 -22.61
N THR A 81 34.05 20.07 -23.48
CA THR A 81 33.56 21.34 -24.05
C THR A 81 32.31 21.12 -24.88
N ALA A 82 32.28 20.09 -25.73
CA ALA A 82 31.10 19.79 -26.55
C ALA A 82 29.88 19.43 -25.70
N MET A 83 30.06 18.66 -24.62
CA MET A 83 28.97 18.32 -23.69
C MET A 83 28.46 19.57 -22.93
N LEU A 84 29.36 20.48 -22.52
CA LEU A 84 28.97 21.74 -21.89
C LEU A 84 28.26 22.68 -22.88
N GLN A 85 28.72 22.79 -24.11
CA GLN A 85 28.07 23.61 -25.14
C GLN A 85 26.68 23.10 -25.47
N GLU A 86 26.49 21.79 -25.59
CA GLU A 86 25.15 21.20 -25.79
C GLU A 86 24.26 21.38 -24.56
N LYS A 87 24.84 21.37 -23.35
CA LYS A 87 24.12 21.70 -22.12
C LYS A 87 23.64 23.15 -22.12
N GLU A 88 24.53 24.10 -22.36
CA GLU A 88 24.22 25.54 -22.42
C GLU A 88 23.26 25.88 -23.58
N ALA A 89 23.43 25.26 -24.76
CA ALA A 89 22.56 25.47 -25.91
C ALA A 89 21.13 24.96 -25.66
N MET A 90 20.98 23.85 -24.91
CA MET A 90 19.66 23.39 -24.48
C MET A 90 19.03 24.33 -23.46
N GLN A 91 19.81 24.82 -22.49
CA GLN A 91 19.34 25.81 -21.51
C GLN A 91 18.91 27.12 -22.20
N ASN A 92 19.64 27.56 -23.23
CA ASN A 92 19.31 28.76 -24.00
C ASN A 92 18.16 28.57 -25.02
N ARG A 93 17.92 27.34 -25.50
CA ARG A 93 16.76 27.04 -26.36
C ARG A 93 15.46 27.06 -25.57
N VAL A 94 15.49 26.56 -24.34
CA VAL A 94 14.36 26.62 -23.41
C VAL A 94 14.00 28.07 -23.06
N SER A 95 14.99 28.97 -23.01
CA SER A 95 14.77 30.38 -22.68
C SER A 95 14.23 31.27 -23.82
N GLN A 96 14.03 30.73 -25.03
CA GLN A 96 13.59 31.50 -26.23
C GLN A 96 12.25 31.05 -26.84
N LEU A 97 11.50 30.13 -26.23
CA LEU A 97 10.26 29.58 -26.79
C LEU A 97 9.00 30.37 -26.36
N GLU A 98 8.18 30.82 -27.31
CA GLU A 98 6.82 31.36 -27.12
C GLU A 98 5.75 30.29 -27.43
N PHE A 99 4.65 30.24 -26.66
CA PHE A 99 3.68 29.11 -26.63
C PHE A 99 2.29 29.43 -27.23
N PRO A 100 1.78 28.64 -28.19
CA PRO A 100 0.36 28.60 -28.58
C PRO A 100 -0.46 27.53 -27.83
N ARG A 101 -1.79 27.69 -27.75
CA ARG A 101 -2.74 26.80 -27.06
C ARG A 101 -3.49 25.90 -28.06
N GLU A 102 -3.35 24.56 -27.98
CA GLU A 102 -4.36 23.47 -28.18
C GLU A 102 -3.69 22.07 -28.26
N ARG A 103 -4.45 20.99 -28.56
CA ARG A 103 -4.55 19.68 -27.86
C ARG A 103 -4.32 18.41 -28.76
N ILE A 104 -3.75 17.31 -28.21
CA ILE A 104 -3.69 15.94 -28.77
C ILE A 104 -3.75 14.81 -27.71
N GLU A 105 -4.44 13.72 -28.09
CA GLU A 105 -4.57 12.42 -27.42
C GLU A 105 -4.50 11.26 -28.43
N SER A 106 -3.61 10.25 -28.32
CA SER A 106 -3.89 8.81 -28.65
C SER A 106 -2.66 7.97 -29.06
N VAL A 107 -2.00 7.31 -28.08
CA VAL A 107 -1.29 5.99 -28.12
C VAL A 107 -1.08 5.58 -26.64
N PRO A 108 -1.21 4.33 -26.16
CA PRO A 108 -1.07 3.96 -24.74
C PRO A 108 0.26 4.41 -24.09
N GLU A 109 1.40 4.26 -24.77
CA GLU A 109 2.68 4.80 -24.30
C GLU A 109 2.72 6.34 -24.34
N LEU A 110 2.02 6.98 -25.30
CA LEU A 110 1.84 8.43 -25.33
C LEU A 110 0.86 8.92 -24.25
N ILE A 111 -0.16 8.14 -23.87
CA ILE A 111 -1.14 8.47 -22.83
C ILE A 111 -0.43 8.47 -21.48
N GLU A 112 0.46 7.50 -21.24
CA GLU A 112 1.30 7.47 -20.04
C GLU A 112 2.26 8.68 -20.01
N ALA A 113 2.93 8.99 -21.12
CA ALA A 113 3.78 10.17 -21.23
C ALA A 113 2.98 11.48 -21.02
N VAL A 114 1.81 11.62 -21.64
CA VAL A 114 0.87 12.74 -21.46
C VAL A 114 0.39 12.82 -20.02
N ASN A 115 0.12 11.70 -19.35
CA ASN A 115 -0.34 11.68 -17.96
C ASN A 115 0.79 12.06 -16.97
N TYR A 116 2.02 11.60 -17.20
CA TYR A 116 3.20 12.08 -16.44
C TYR A 116 3.41 13.58 -16.64
N THR A 117 3.24 14.05 -17.87
CA THR A 117 3.38 15.46 -18.24
C THR A 117 2.29 16.33 -17.60
N LYS A 118 1.03 15.86 -17.60
CA LYS A 118 -0.09 16.49 -16.90
C LYS A 118 0.14 16.53 -15.38
N ARG A 119 0.69 15.46 -14.79
CA ARG A 119 1.05 15.43 -13.36
C ARG A 119 2.13 16.45 -13.00
N LEU A 120 3.17 16.57 -13.84
CA LEU A 120 4.22 17.58 -13.66
C LEU A 120 3.67 19.01 -13.77
N TRP A 121 2.75 19.26 -14.71
CA TRP A 121 2.07 20.55 -14.83
C TRP A 121 1.17 20.88 -13.62
N THR A 122 0.46 19.89 -13.08
CA THR A 122 -0.35 20.06 -11.86
C THR A 122 0.52 20.37 -10.64
N ILE A 123 1.65 19.66 -10.48
CA ILE A 123 2.63 19.94 -9.43
C ILE A 123 3.16 21.36 -9.56
N HIS A 124 3.49 21.80 -10.77
CA HIS A 124 3.91 23.17 -11.05
C HIS A 124 2.85 24.20 -10.64
N LYS A 125 1.58 23.99 -11.02
CA LYS A 125 0.50 24.93 -10.71
C LYS A 125 0.29 25.09 -9.21
N VAL A 126 0.31 23.99 -8.47
CA VAL A 126 0.22 23.99 -6.99
C VAL A 126 1.44 24.72 -6.39
N MET A 127 2.62 24.55 -6.96
CA MET A 127 3.82 25.27 -6.55
C MET A 127 3.68 26.79 -6.81
N GLU A 128 3.23 27.19 -8.00
CA GLU A 128 3.00 28.60 -8.39
C GLU A 128 2.00 29.31 -7.45
N GLU A 129 0.90 28.63 -7.08
CA GLU A 129 -0.09 29.11 -6.11
C GLU A 129 0.49 29.24 -4.69
N LYS A 130 1.27 28.25 -4.24
CA LYS A 130 1.95 28.28 -2.93
C LYS A 130 3.01 29.38 -2.89
N PHE A 131 3.71 29.65 -3.98
CA PHE A 131 4.74 30.70 -4.05
C PHE A 131 4.14 32.11 -4.16
N ALA A 132 2.98 32.25 -4.78
CA ALA A 132 2.18 33.48 -4.77
C ALA A 132 1.70 33.89 -3.36
N SER A 133 1.85 33.03 -2.35
CA SER A 133 1.59 33.34 -0.94
C SER A 133 2.84 33.79 -0.16
N ILE A 134 4.04 33.68 -0.73
CA ILE A 134 5.31 34.04 -0.04
C ILE A 134 5.53 35.57 -0.08
N PRO A 135 5.97 36.22 1.01
CA PRO A 135 6.26 37.66 1.03
C PRO A 135 7.32 38.09 0.00
N LEU A 136 7.14 39.27 -0.61
CA LEU A 136 7.97 39.80 -1.72
C LEU A 136 9.49 39.81 -1.42
N GLY A 137 9.90 40.09 -0.18
CA GLY A 137 11.32 40.09 0.21
C GLY A 137 11.99 38.71 0.27
N ILE A 138 11.20 37.64 0.36
CA ILE A 138 11.70 36.25 0.33
C ILE A 138 11.64 35.70 -1.10
N ARG A 139 10.69 36.15 -1.94
CA ARG A 139 10.60 35.73 -3.34
C ARG A 139 11.87 35.99 -4.13
N SER A 140 12.54 37.12 -3.91
CA SER A 140 13.81 37.42 -4.58
C SER A 140 14.95 36.47 -4.21
N GLN A 141 14.87 35.78 -3.07
CA GLN A 141 15.88 34.80 -2.62
C GLN A 141 15.64 33.39 -3.17
N ILE A 142 14.43 33.12 -3.68
CA ILE A 142 14.02 31.85 -4.28
C ILE A 142 13.61 32.01 -5.74
N GLN A 143 13.91 33.15 -6.37
CA GLN A 143 13.51 33.44 -7.75
C GLN A 143 14.09 32.42 -8.74
N GLU A 144 15.34 31.97 -8.53
CA GLU A 144 15.93 30.89 -9.33
C GLU A 144 15.17 29.56 -9.23
N PHE A 145 14.51 29.30 -8.10
CA PHE A 145 13.65 28.12 -7.93
C PHE A 145 12.29 28.31 -8.60
N MET A 146 11.75 29.53 -8.61
CA MET A 146 10.53 29.91 -9.36
C MET A 146 10.73 29.77 -10.86
N ASP A 147 11.89 30.19 -11.35
CA ASP A 147 12.25 30.17 -12.76
C ASP A 147 12.49 28.71 -13.21
N CYS A 148 13.16 27.90 -12.38
CA CYS A 148 13.32 26.46 -12.59
C CYS A 148 11.98 25.72 -12.64
N ALA A 149 11.03 26.03 -11.75
CA ALA A 149 9.70 25.47 -11.81
C ALA A 149 8.99 25.82 -13.14
N SER A 150 9.08 27.07 -13.58
CA SER A 150 8.50 27.55 -14.84
C SER A 150 9.12 26.88 -16.08
N GLU A 151 10.41 26.57 -16.04
CA GLU A 151 11.09 25.80 -17.10
C GLU A 151 10.60 24.33 -17.16
N PHE A 152 10.33 23.71 -16.01
CA PHE A 152 9.71 22.36 -15.96
C PHE A 152 8.30 22.36 -16.56
N LYS A 153 7.50 23.42 -16.35
CA LYS A 153 6.18 23.61 -16.98
C LYS A 153 6.27 23.68 -18.50
N ASN A 154 7.29 24.39 -19.01
CA ASN A 154 7.54 24.58 -20.44
C ASN A 154 8.04 23.30 -21.11
N LEU A 155 8.94 22.57 -20.47
CA LEU A 155 9.42 21.26 -20.93
C LEU A 155 8.29 20.22 -21.02
N ALA A 156 7.33 20.30 -20.10
CA ALA A 156 6.12 19.49 -20.13
C ALA A 156 5.22 19.86 -21.31
N LEU A 157 5.03 21.15 -21.61
CA LEU A 157 4.28 21.60 -22.79
C LEU A 157 4.94 21.15 -24.12
N ASP A 158 6.27 21.23 -24.21
CA ASP A 158 7.02 20.80 -25.41
C ASP A 158 6.92 19.29 -25.63
N ALA A 159 6.95 18.51 -24.55
CA ALA A 159 6.72 17.07 -24.64
C ALA A 159 5.32 16.76 -25.18
N LEU A 160 4.29 17.48 -24.74
CA LEU A 160 2.93 17.37 -25.30
C LEU A 160 2.92 17.70 -26.81
N ASN A 161 3.56 18.79 -27.25
CA ASN A 161 3.63 19.20 -28.67
C ASN A 161 4.34 18.18 -29.59
N ILE A 162 5.33 17.44 -29.10
CA ILE A 162 5.97 16.38 -29.88
C ILE A 162 5.05 15.16 -30.03
N LEU A 163 4.35 14.83 -28.95
CA LEU A 163 3.33 13.78 -28.88
C LEU A 163 2.13 14.11 -29.78
N GLU A 164 1.85 15.41 -29.96
CA GLU A 164 0.90 15.99 -30.90
C GLU A 164 1.23 15.68 -32.38
N GLU A 165 2.45 15.97 -32.80
CA GLU A 165 2.89 15.79 -34.18
C GLU A 165 2.97 14.30 -34.61
N GLU A 166 3.27 13.39 -33.69
CA GLU A 166 3.27 11.95 -33.97
C GLU A 166 1.87 11.39 -34.23
N ARG A 167 0.83 11.94 -33.57
CA ARG A 167 -0.57 11.52 -33.82
C ARG A 167 -1.05 11.92 -35.22
N LYS A 168 -0.70 13.12 -35.70
CA LYS A 168 -1.12 13.61 -37.02
C LYS A 168 -0.60 12.75 -38.19
N LYS A 169 0.51 12.04 -37.99
CA LYS A 169 1.07 11.12 -39.01
C LYS A 169 0.36 9.76 -39.08
N ASN A 170 -0.43 9.40 -38.07
CA ASN A 170 -1.03 8.06 -37.94
C ASN A 170 -2.53 8.00 -38.30
N ASN A 171 -3.18 9.12 -38.60
CA ASN A 171 -4.63 9.20 -38.87
C ASN A 171 -4.95 9.71 -40.31
N GLU A 172 -4.44 9.05 -41.37
CA GLU A 172 -4.89 9.31 -42.75
C GLU A 172 -6.00 8.37 -43.26
N ASP A 173 -6.40 7.35 -42.50
CA ASP A 173 -7.48 6.43 -42.90
C ASP A 173 -8.46 6.24 -41.74
N GLU A 174 -9.54 7.02 -41.72
CA GLU A 174 -10.93 6.56 -41.57
C GLU A 174 -11.85 7.77 -41.34
N SER A 175 -12.97 7.73 -42.07
CA SER A 175 -13.88 8.81 -42.41
C SER A 175 -14.61 9.46 -41.24
N GLU A 176 -14.64 10.79 -41.28
CA GLU A 176 -15.49 11.71 -40.52
C GLU A 176 -16.97 11.50 -40.86
N ASP A 177 -17.75 10.91 -39.96
CA ASP A 177 -19.17 11.25 -39.73
C ASP A 177 -19.75 10.37 -38.62
N GLU A 178 -19.43 10.71 -37.38
CA GLU A 178 -20.22 10.48 -36.15
C GLU A 178 -19.28 10.79 -34.98
N PHE A 179 -19.27 12.04 -34.48
CA PHE A 179 -18.97 12.39 -33.08
C PHE A 179 -18.89 13.91 -32.95
N GLN A 180 -20.05 14.57 -32.95
CA GLN A 180 -20.16 16.00 -32.61
C GLN A 180 -20.84 16.28 -31.27
N ASP A 181 -21.00 15.30 -30.37
CA ASP A 181 -21.82 15.49 -29.15
C ASP A 181 -21.20 15.04 -27.82
N ALA A 182 -19.87 15.00 -27.70
CA ALA A 182 -19.19 14.54 -26.47
C ALA A 182 -18.37 15.61 -25.72
N LYS A 183 -18.29 16.85 -26.22
CA LYS A 183 -17.52 17.94 -25.58
C LYS A 183 -18.35 18.89 -24.71
N SER A 184 -19.66 18.96 -24.94
CA SER A 184 -20.62 19.66 -24.08
C SER A 184 -20.74 18.96 -22.73
N HIS A 185 -20.89 17.63 -22.72
CA HIS A 185 -21.15 16.91 -21.47
C HIS A 185 -19.96 16.76 -20.52
N ALA A 186 -18.71 16.70 -20.98
CA ALA A 186 -17.57 16.54 -20.06
C ALA A 186 -17.22 17.85 -19.31
N THR A 187 -17.49 19.00 -19.92
CA THR A 187 -17.22 20.31 -19.30
C THR A 187 -18.36 20.73 -18.39
N GLU A 188 -19.61 20.42 -18.78
CA GLU A 188 -20.75 20.48 -17.86
C GLU A 188 -20.57 19.52 -16.69
N PHE A 189 -20.10 18.28 -16.89
CA PHE A 189 -19.91 17.33 -15.77
C PHE A 189 -18.91 17.83 -14.72
N PHE A 190 -17.81 18.48 -15.10
CA PHE A 190 -16.81 18.98 -14.15
C PHE A 190 -17.16 20.34 -13.53
N GLU A 191 -18.00 21.15 -14.17
CA GLU A 191 -18.57 22.36 -13.55
C GLU A 191 -19.84 22.06 -12.73
N GLU A 192 -20.58 20.98 -13.05
CA GLU A 192 -21.74 20.47 -12.31
C GLU A 192 -21.37 19.56 -11.12
N THR A 193 -20.18 18.94 -11.10
CA THR A 193 -19.73 18.04 -10.00
C THR A 193 -18.92 18.74 -8.91
N LYS A 194 -18.94 20.08 -8.84
CA LYS A 194 -18.68 20.77 -7.56
C LYS A 194 -19.86 20.47 -6.62
N GLY A 195 -19.79 19.30 -5.98
CA GLY A 195 -20.82 18.81 -5.05
C GLY A 195 -21.39 17.43 -5.37
N GLN A 196 -20.85 16.67 -6.33
CA GLN A 196 -21.27 15.28 -6.55
C GLN A 196 -20.23 14.30 -6.00
N GLU A 197 -20.65 13.46 -5.05
CA GLU A 197 -19.88 12.33 -4.55
C GLU A 197 -19.65 11.33 -5.70
N LEU A 198 -18.39 10.99 -5.99
CA LEU A 198 -18.08 9.91 -6.93
C LEU A 198 -18.57 8.59 -6.33
N GLU A 199 -19.39 7.85 -7.07
CA GLU A 199 -19.82 6.52 -6.64
C GLU A 199 -18.60 5.60 -6.50
N ILE A 200 -18.44 4.98 -5.32
CA ILE A 200 -17.33 4.07 -5.06
C ILE A 200 -17.51 2.82 -5.94
N PRO A 201 -16.58 2.52 -6.86
CA PRO A 201 -16.77 1.42 -7.78
C PRO A 201 -16.62 0.07 -7.08
N TYR A 202 -17.44 -0.89 -7.48
CA TYR A 202 -17.26 -2.28 -7.09
C TYR A 202 -16.08 -2.92 -7.84
N ARG A 203 -15.09 -3.44 -7.11
CA ARG A 203 -13.89 -4.07 -7.68
C ARG A 203 -13.92 -5.59 -7.56
N SER A 204 -14.11 -6.28 -8.67
CA SER A 204 -14.11 -7.76 -8.73
C SER A 204 -12.75 -8.39 -9.07
N LYS A 205 -11.78 -7.60 -9.54
CA LYS A 205 -10.42 -8.06 -9.89
C LYS A 205 -9.38 -6.98 -9.61
N LEU A 206 -8.13 -7.39 -9.36
CA LEU A 206 -7.01 -6.45 -9.22
C LEU A 206 -6.63 -5.86 -10.60
N PRO A 207 -5.93 -4.71 -10.63
CA PRO A 207 -5.47 -4.09 -11.87
C PRO A 207 -4.61 -5.04 -12.72
N VAL A 208 -3.79 -5.87 -12.07
CA VAL A 208 -2.96 -6.88 -12.73
C VAL A 208 -3.08 -8.22 -12.00
N SER A 209 -3.36 -9.28 -12.76
CA SER A 209 -3.41 -10.64 -12.24
C SER A 209 -2.03 -11.14 -11.83
N ARG A 210 -1.93 -11.74 -10.64
CA ARG A 210 -0.74 -12.44 -10.19
C ARG A 210 -0.74 -13.88 -10.70
N ASN A 211 0.43 -14.45 -11.00
CA ASN A 211 0.55 -15.89 -11.22
C ASN A 211 0.45 -16.66 -9.88
N PRO A 212 -0.63 -17.42 -9.61
CA PRO A 212 -0.79 -18.16 -8.35
C PRO A 212 0.26 -19.27 -8.16
N ASN A 213 0.85 -19.76 -9.26
CA ASN A 213 1.85 -20.82 -9.26
C ASN A 213 3.29 -20.31 -9.13
N GLN A 214 3.49 -18.99 -8.99
CA GLN A 214 4.81 -18.42 -8.78
C GLN A 214 5.39 -18.96 -7.46
N LYS A 215 6.38 -19.85 -7.56
CA LYS A 215 7.04 -20.45 -6.40
C LYS A 215 7.87 -19.40 -5.67
N ILE A 216 7.49 -19.12 -4.43
CA ILE A 216 8.24 -18.24 -3.55
C ILE A 216 9.02 -19.08 -2.54
N ASN A 217 10.34 -18.95 -2.53
CA ASN A 217 11.20 -19.65 -1.58
C ASN A 217 11.31 -18.86 -0.26
N ILE A 218 10.34 -19.06 0.65
CA ILE A 218 10.34 -18.46 2.01
C ILE A 218 11.64 -18.81 2.75
N TRP A 219 12.10 -20.06 2.65
CA TRP A 219 13.30 -20.55 3.33
C TRP A 219 14.54 -19.68 3.08
N LYS A 220 14.70 -19.14 1.86
CA LYS A 220 15.82 -18.23 1.52
C LYS A 220 15.88 -17.00 2.43
N VAL A 221 14.75 -16.50 2.92
CA VAL A 221 14.65 -15.31 3.79
C VAL A 221 14.77 -15.65 5.26
N ILE A 222 14.19 -16.78 5.69
CA ILE A 222 14.08 -17.11 7.13
C ILE A 222 15.22 -17.98 7.66
N LYS A 223 16.04 -18.61 6.80
CA LYS A 223 17.10 -19.54 7.22
C LYS A 223 18.13 -18.92 8.18
N ASP A 224 18.40 -17.62 8.05
CA ASP A 224 19.42 -16.93 8.86
C ASP A 224 18.81 -16.37 10.17
N THR A 225 17.53 -16.66 10.40
CA THR A 225 16.69 -16.05 11.44
C THR A 225 16.06 -17.08 12.37
N VAL A 226 16.45 -18.35 12.21
CA VAL A 226 16.06 -19.44 13.10
C VAL A 226 16.44 -19.09 14.54
N GLY A 227 15.47 -19.16 15.46
CA GLY A 227 15.66 -18.84 16.88
C GLY A 227 15.60 -17.34 17.23
N LYS A 228 15.42 -16.43 16.25
CA LYS A 228 15.26 -14.98 16.46
C LYS A 228 13.79 -14.55 16.31
N ASP A 229 13.46 -13.37 16.81
CA ASP A 229 12.17 -12.71 16.56
C ASP A 229 12.08 -12.30 15.08
N LEU A 230 11.12 -12.90 14.35
CA LEU A 230 10.97 -12.68 12.91
C LEU A 230 10.39 -11.30 12.56
N SER A 231 9.77 -10.61 13.53
CA SER A 231 9.16 -9.29 13.30
C SER A 231 10.19 -8.22 12.89
N LYS A 232 11.47 -8.44 13.19
CA LYS A 232 12.59 -7.53 12.88
C LYS A 232 13.20 -7.71 11.49
N ILE A 233 12.71 -8.67 10.70
CA ILE A 233 13.28 -8.98 9.38
C ILE A 233 12.43 -8.31 8.31
N ALA A 234 13.07 -7.45 7.53
CA ALA A 234 12.49 -6.93 6.30
C ALA A 234 12.36 -8.09 5.30
N VAL A 235 11.12 -8.55 5.09
CA VAL A 235 10.83 -9.50 4.01
C VAL A 235 10.84 -8.75 2.67
N PRO A 236 11.32 -9.37 1.58
CA PRO A 236 11.20 -8.83 0.23
C PRO A 236 9.74 -8.61 -0.18
N VAL A 237 9.48 -7.60 -1.00
CA VAL A 237 8.11 -7.18 -1.37
C VAL A 237 7.30 -8.27 -2.06
N TYR A 238 7.95 -9.19 -2.79
CA TYR A 238 7.26 -10.28 -3.47
C TYR A 238 6.66 -11.34 -2.51
N PHE A 239 6.95 -11.27 -1.20
CA PHE A 239 6.24 -12.06 -0.16
C PHE A 239 4.98 -11.38 0.35
N ASN A 240 4.75 -10.12 -0.05
CA ASN A 240 3.63 -9.36 0.41
C ASN A 240 2.37 -9.61 -0.42
N GLU A 241 1.22 -9.40 0.20
CA GLU A 241 -0.02 -9.08 -0.50
C GLU A 241 -0.19 -7.54 -0.52
N PRO A 242 -0.91 -6.98 -1.50
CA PRO A 242 -1.09 -5.52 -1.63
C PRO A 242 -2.10 -4.93 -0.63
N LEU A 243 -2.01 -5.36 0.64
CA LEU A 243 -2.77 -4.82 1.75
C LEU A 243 -1.85 -4.56 2.94
N SER A 244 -2.12 -3.48 3.66
CA SER A 244 -1.51 -3.14 4.95
C SER A 244 -2.10 -4.04 6.03
N PHE A 245 -1.37 -4.26 7.12
CA PHE A 245 -1.94 -4.99 8.25
C PHE A 245 -3.15 -4.26 8.84
N LEU A 246 -3.25 -2.93 8.71
CA LEU A 246 -4.45 -2.17 9.13
C LEU A 246 -5.70 -2.57 8.33
N GLN A 247 -5.55 -2.75 7.03
CA GLN A 247 -6.60 -3.27 6.15
C GLN A 247 -6.94 -4.72 6.52
N ARG A 248 -5.92 -5.57 6.70
CA ARG A 248 -6.10 -6.96 7.16
C ARG A 248 -6.83 -7.03 8.51
N PHE A 249 -6.55 -6.10 9.41
CA PHE A 249 -7.19 -6.03 10.73
C PHE A 249 -8.67 -5.66 10.61
N THR A 250 -9.01 -4.81 9.64
CA THR A 250 -10.40 -4.45 9.33
C THR A 250 -11.20 -5.63 8.77
N GLU A 251 -10.56 -6.65 8.19
CA GLU A 251 -11.23 -7.87 7.74
C GLU A 251 -11.89 -8.67 8.87
N ASP A 252 -11.56 -8.42 10.15
CA ASP A 252 -12.30 -8.98 11.28
C ASP A 252 -13.79 -8.59 11.27
N LEU A 253 -14.15 -7.51 10.56
CA LEU A 253 -15.51 -7.02 10.39
C LEU A 253 -16.20 -7.56 9.12
N SER A 254 -15.58 -8.46 8.34
CA SER A 254 -16.16 -8.90 7.06
C SER A 254 -17.49 -9.66 7.22
N TYR A 255 -17.74 -10.24 8.39
CA TYR A 255 -19.00 -10.88 8.77
C TYR A 255 -19.72 -10.13 9.90
N PHE A 256 -19.65 -8.79 9.94
CA PHE A 256 -20.33 -7.97 10.95
C PHE A 256 -21.85 -8.20 11.01
N SER A 257 -22.48 -8.73 9.96
CA SER A 257 -23.90 -9.09 9.95
C SER A 257 -24.27 -10.12 11.03
N ILE A 258 -23.32 -10.94 11.51
CA ILE A 258 -23.51 -11.81 12.69
C ILE A 258 -23.80 -10.97 13.94
N LEU A 259 -23.13 -9.82 14.08
CA LEU A 259 -23.32 -8.91 15.22
C LEU A 259 -24.67 -8.21 15.16
N VAL A 260 -25.13 -7.83 13.97
CA VAL A 260 -26.48 -7.29 13.75
C VAL A 260 -27.53 -8.34 14.15
N LYS A 261 -27.34 -9.60 13.74
CA LYS A 261 -28.20 -10.72 14.19
C LYS A 261 -28.18 -10.87 15.71
N ALA A 262 -26.99 -10.80 16.33
CA ALA A 262 -26.83 -10.91 17.78
C ALA A 262 -27.55 -9.78 18.52
N ALA A 263 -27.37 -8.52 18.10
CA ALA A 263 -28.03 -7.36 18.70
C ALA A 263 -29.57 -7.41 18.61
N ALA A 264 -30.12 -8.19 17.68
CA ALA A 264 -31.55 -8.41 17.55
C ALA A 264 -32.12 -9.52 18.49
N GLN A 265 -31.28 -10.33 19.14
CA GLN A 265 -31.77 -11.44 19.98
C GLN A 265 -32.04 -11.00 21.42
N GLU A 266 -33.22 -11.35 21.94
CA GLU A 266 -33.56 -11.12 23.35
C GLU A 266 -32.86 -12.13 24.29
N ASP A 267 -32.63 -13.36 23.83
CA ASP A 267 -31.91 -14.37 24.62
C ASP A 267 -30.41 -14.00 24.75
N PRO A 268 -29.91 -13.71 25.96
CA PRO A 268 -28.51 -13.35 26.20
C PRO A 268 -27.52 -14.46 25.80
N TYR A 269 -27.90 -15.73 25.93
CA TYR A 269 -26.99 -16.84 25.59
C TYR A 269 -26.90 -17.06 24.09
N LEU A 270 -27.98 -16.80 23.35
CA LEU A 270 -27.94 -16.78 21.89
C LEU A 270 -27.12 -15.58 21.38
N ARG A 271 -27.24 -14.40 22.00
CA ARG A 271 -26.35 -13.25 21.70
C ARG A 271 -24.88 -13.65 21.85
N HIS A 272 -24.54 -14.24 22.99
CA HIS A 272 -23.19 -14.69 23.29
C HIS A 272 -22.72 -15.75 22.29
N ALA A 273 -23.57 -16.72 21.93
CA ALA A 273 -23.23 -17.74 20.93
C ALA A 273 -22.94 -17.14 19.55
N LEU A 274 -23.73 -16.14 19.11
CA LEU A 274 -23.51 -15.46 17.84
C LEU A 274 -22.25 -14.59 17.87
N VAL A 275 -21.99 -13.88 18.97
CA VAL A 275 -20.72 -13.14 19.17
C VAL A 275 -19.53 -14.09 19.16
N ALA A 276 -19.65 -15.24 19.82
CA ALA A 276 -18.66 -16.30 19.80
C ALA A 276 -18.37 -16.77 18.36
N CYS A 277 -19.40 -17.02 17.54
CA CYS A 277 -19.22 -17.31 16.12
C CYS A 277 -18.56 -16.17 15.34
N PHE A 278 -18.89 -14.91 15.64
CA PHE A 278 -18.24 -13.74 15.02
C PHE A 278 -16.73 -13.74 15.27
N THR A 279 -16.27 -14.06 16.50
CA THR A 279 -14.83 -14.09 16.82
C THR A 279 -14.04 -15.10 15.96
N VAL A 280 -14.72 -16.12 15.42
CA VAL A 280 -14.14 -17.12 14.52
C VAL A 280 -14.27 -16.70 13.04
N SER A 281 -15.35 -16.00 12.67
CA SER A 281 -15.67 -15.67 11.28
C SER A 281 -14.58 -14.87 10.55
N GLY A 282 -13.84 -14.01 11.26
CA GLY A 282 -12.69 -13.27 10.69
C GLY A 282 -11.55 -14.17 10.19
N TYR A 283 -11.49 -15.44 10.61
CA TYR A 283 -10.52 -16.41 10.09
C TYR A 283 -10.92 -17.00 8.74
N THR A 284 -12.19 -16.90 8.34
CA THR A 284 -12.64 -17.41 7.03
C THR A 284 -11.88 -16.74 5.88
N ASP A 285 -11.61 -15.43 6.00
CA ASP A 285 -10.92 -14.64 4.97
C ASP A 285 -9.41 -14.88 4.94
N SER A 286 -8.83 -15.66 5.86
CA SER A 286 -7.42 -16.09 5.79
C SER A 286 -7.23 -17.35 4.95
N TYR A 287 -8.31 -18.07 4.61
CA TYR A 287 -8.23 -19.35 3.93
C TYR A 287 -7.45 -19.22 2.61
N LYS A 288 -6.40 -20.03 2.46
CA LYS A 288 -5.43 -20.01 1.34
C LYS A 288 -4.58 -18.73 1.20
N ARG A 289 -4.78 -17.69 2.00
CA ARG A 289 -3.97 -16.45 1.97
C ARG A 289 -2.65 -16.63 2.71
N THR A 290 -1.61 -16.95 1.95
CA THR A 290 -0.29 -17.30 2.47
C THR A 290 0.74 -16.15 2.40
N MET A 291 0.36 -15.02 1.79
CA MET A 291 1.22 -13.85 1.66
C MET A 291 1.09 -12.93 2.88
N LYS A 292 2.16 -12.19 3.19
CA LYS A 292 2.21 -11.32 4.37
C LYS A 292 1.62 -9.94 4.03
N PRO A 293 0.70 -9.36 4.80
CA PRO A 293 0.37 -7.95 4.61
C PRO A 293 1.59 -7.06 4.86
N PHE A 294 1.59 -5.85 4.29
CA PHE A 294 2.62 -4.86 4.61
C PHE A 294 2.57 -4.52 6.10
N ASN A 295 3.75 -4.43 6.72
CA ASN A 295 3.82 -3.94 8.09
C ASN A 295 3.52 -2.43 8.05
N PRO A 296 2.52 -1.93 8.77
CA PRO A 296 2.17 -0.52 8.72
C PRO A 296 3.31 0.34 9.27
N LEU A 297 3.47 1.54 8.71
CA LEU A 297 4.39 2.54 9.25
C LEU A 297 3.81 3.14 10.53
N LEU A 298 4.65 3.59 11.45
CA LEU A 298 4.21 4.27 12.68
C LEU A 298 3.42 5.53 12.33
N GLY A 299 2.17 5.62 12.79
CA GLY A 299 1.24 6.69 12.42
C GLY A 299 0.49 6.49 11.10
N GLU A 300 0.71 5.37 10.39
CA GLU A 300 -0.16 4.95 9.29
C GLU A 300 -1.58 4.73 9.81
N THR A 301 -2.57 5.16 9.02
CA THR A 301 -3.99 5.03 9.35
C THR A 301 -4.70 4.26 8.25
N PHE A 302 -5.85 3.68 8.56
CA PHE A 302 -6.77 3.19 7.54
C PHE A 302 -8.21 3.33 8.03
N GLU A 303 -9.04 3.93 7.19
CA GLU A 303 -10.49 4.04 7.44
C GLU A 303 -11.35 3.21 6.48
N LEU A 304 -12.53 2.83 6.94
CA LEU A 304 -13.59 2.21 6.14
C LEU A 304 -14.96 2.64 6.65
N GLU A 305 -15.78 3.22 5.76
CA GLU A 305 -17.22 3.43 5.98
C GLU A 305 -17.98 2.48 5.05
N LYS A 306 -18.81 1.60 5.62
CA LYS A 306 -19.57 0.60 4.86
C LYS A 306 -20.79 0.13 5.63
N ASP A 307 -21.95 0.05 4.97
CA ASP A 307 -23.16 -0.59 5.48
C ASP A 307 -23.54 -0.15 6.91
N GLY A 308 -23.41 1.14 7.19
CA GLY A 308 -23.75 1.75 8.49
C GLY A 308 -22.66 1.71 9.55
N PHE A 309 -21.55 0.98 9.33
CA PHE A 309 -20.40 1.05 10.22
C PHE A 309 -19.33 2.01 9.69
N ARG A 310 -18.58 2.60 10.62
CA ARG A 310 -17.37 3.37 10.33
C ARG A 310 -16.23 2.85 11.20
N ALA A 311 -15.13 2.46 10.57
CA ALA A 311 -13.95 1.92 11.22
C ALA A 311 -12.73 2.79 10.94
N ILE A 312 -11.92 3.04 11.97
CA ILE A 312 -10.62 3.70 11.89
C ILE A 312 -9.60 2.82 12.59
N SER A 313 -8.43 2.69 11.97
CA SER A 313 -7.28 2.01 12.55
C SER A 313 -6.01 2.86 12.42
N GLU A 314 -5.10 2.70 13.37
CA GLU A 314 -3.81 3.39 13.41
C GLU A 314 -2.70 2.43 13.85
N GLN A 315 -1.52 2.56 13.26
CA GLN A 315 -0.31 1.95 13.79
C GLN A 315 0.22 2.77 14.96
N VAL A 316 -0.21 2.41 16.16
CA VAL A 316 0.05 3.15 17.41
C VAL A 316 1.46 2.93 17.98
N CYS A 317 2.11 1.81 17.64
CA CYS A 317 3.48 1.52 18.08
C CYS A 317 4.24 0.72 17.02
N HIS A 318 5.57 0.87 16.94
CA HIS A 318 6.43 0.14 16.01
C HIS A 318 7.39 -0.85 16.70
N HIS A 319 7.72 -0.62 17.98
CA HIS A 319 8.60 -1.50 18.75
C HIS A 319 8.04 -1.73 20.16
N PRO A 320 7.26 -2.81 20.37
CA PRO A 320 6.79 -3.77 19.36
C PRO A 320 5.73 -3.17 18.41
N PRO A 321 5.51 -3.74 17.21
CA PRO A 321 4.46 -3.28 16.31
C PRO A 321 3.08 -3.56 16.93
N ILE A 322 2.30 -2.51 17.17
CA ILE A 322 0.92 -2.56 17.67
C ILE A 322 0.05 -1.74 16.73
N SER A 323 -1.04 -2.34 16.26
CA SER A 323 -2.11 -1.66 15.54
C SER A 323 -3.34 -1.61 16.42
N ALA A 324 -4.05 -0.49 16.42
CA ALA A 324 -5.34 -0.32 17.09
C ALA A 324 -6.44 -0.10 16.05
N ILE A 325 -7.65 -0.55 16.34
CA ILE A 325 -8.84 -0.36 15.52
C ILE A 325 -10.03 0.01 16.42
N HIS A 326 -10.90 0.87 15.91
CA HIS A 326 -12.19 1.22 16.49
C HIS A 326 -13.24 1.27 15.40
N CYS A 327 -14.41 0.72 15.67
CA CYS A 327 -15.55 0.66 14.77
C CYS A 327 -16.84 0.99 15.53
N ASP A 328 -17.58 1.97 15.00
CA ASP A 328 -18.93 2.29 15.45
C ASP A 328 -19.95 1.79 14.42
N HIS A 329 -21.02 1.14 14.91
CA HIS A 329 -22.23 0.79 14.17
C HIS A 329 -23.44 1.06 15.08
N PRO A 330 -24.65 1.34 14.57
CA PRO A 330 -25.84 1.54 15.42
C PRO A 330 -26.07 0.42 16.45
N ASP A 331 -25.87 -0.83 16.04
CA ASP A 331 -26.11 -2.01 16.88
C ASP A 331 -24.92 -2.43 17.76
N PHE A 332 -23.69 -2.03 17.42
CA PHE A 332 -22.51 -2.48 18.15
C PHE A 332 -21.34 -1.50 18.09
N THR A 333 -20.45 -1.60 19.08
CA THR A 333 -19.13 -0.96 19.05
C THR A 333 -18.05 -2.04 19.15
N PHE A 334 -17.07 -2.00 18.24
CA PHE A 334 -15.96 -2.94 18.23
C PHE A 334 -14.64 -2.18 18.33
N TYR A 335 -13.76 -2.55 19.25
CA TYR A 335 -12.42 -1.99 19.32
C TYR A 335 -11.43 -3.03 19.79
N ALA A 336 -10.21 -2.93 19.30
CA ALA A 336 -9.17 -3.91 19.60
C ALA A 336 -7.78 -3.32 19.37
N SER A 337 -6.80 -3.97 19.97
CA SER A 337 -5.41 -3.81 19.54
C SER A 337 -4.76 -5.16 19.30
N SER A 338 -3.81 -5.19 18.38
CA SER A 338 -3.07 -6.41 18.09
C SER A 338 -1.59 -6.16 17.94
N LYS A 339 -0.82 -6.92 18.70
CA LYS A 339 0.60 -7.17 18.50
C LYS A 339 0.78 -8.62 18.08
N VAL A 340 1.41 -8.87 16.94
CA VAL A 340 1.64 -10.24 16.46
C VAL A 340 3.08 -10.66 16.76
N ILE A 341 3.24 -11.68 17.60
CA ILE A 341 4.53 -12.30 17.90
C ILE A 341 4.72 -13.50 16.96
N THR A 342 5.77 -13.47 16.15
CA THR A 342 6.04 -14.52 15.15
C THR A 342 7.31 -15.29 15.50
N SER A 343 7.23 -16.62 15.49
CA SER A 343 8.34 -17.51 15.80
C SER A 343 8.44 -18.66 14.79
N PHE A 344 9.63 -18.91 14.27
CA PHE A 344 9.88 -20.05 13.40
C PHE A 344 10.14 -21.33 14.22
N LYS A 345 9.48 -22.43 13.83
CA LYS A 345 9.51 -23.72 14.55
C LYS A 345 10.06 -24.87 13.69
N GLY A 346 10.97 -24.56 12.76
CA GLY A 346 11.63 -25.55 11.91
C GLY A 346 10.88 -25.86 10.62
N THR A 347 9.62 -26.28 10.66
CA THR A 347 8.85 -26.58 9.43
C THR A 347 7.67 -25.63 9.20
N TYR A 348 7.35 -24.81 10.21
CA TYR A 348 6.24 -23.86 10.19
C TYR A 348 6.61 -22.57 10.94
N MET A 349 5.90 -21.48 10.63
CA MET A 349 5.91 -20.26 11.44
C MET A 349 4.69 -20.28 12.35
N LYS A 350 4.88 -19.97 13.62
CA LYS A 350 3.82 -19.79 14.61
C LYS A 350 3.65 -18.31 14.92
N CYS A 351 2.45 -17.80 14.69
CA CYS A 351 2.04 -16.43 14.97
C CYS A 351 1.09 -16.44 16.18
N LYS A 352 1.39 -15.60 17.18
CA LYS A 352 0.53 -15.35 18.33
C LYS A 352 0.09 -13.88 18.30
N PRO A 353 -1.14 -13.57 17.90
CA PRO A 353 -1.72 -12.27 18.18
C PRO A 353 -1.86 -12.10 19.70
N THR A 354 -1.55 -10.92 20.21
CA THR A 354 -1.70 -10.53 21.62
C THR A 354 -2.41 -9.18 21.68
N GLY A 355 -3.21 -8.96 22.71
CA GLY A 355 -4.08 -7.79 22.84
C GLY A 355 -5.54 -8.21 22.90
N LYS A 356 -6.32 -7.45 23.66
CA LYS A 356 -7.74 -7.71 23.86
C LYS A 356 -8.56 -7.17 22.70
N PHE A 357 -9.62 -7.89 22.41
CA PHE A 357 -10.69 -7.52 21.50
C PHE A 357 -11.93 -7.27 22.34
N HIS A 358 -12.62 -6.18 22.03
CA HIS A 358 -13.81 -5.75 22.75
C HIS A 358 -14.96 -5.58 21.76
N LEU A 359 -16.13 -6.04 22.17
CA LEU A 359 -17.37 -5.84 21.45
C LEU A 359 -18.47 -5.48 22.44
N ILE A 360 -19.19 -4.40 22.15
CA ILE A 360 -20.35 -3.97 22.92
C ILE A 360 -21.58 -4.10 22.02
N LEU A 361 -22.63 -4.78 22.49
CA LEU A 361 -23.94 -4.77 21.83
C LEU A 361 -24.77 -3.63 22.39
N ASN A 362 -24.95 -2.56 21.61
CA ASN A 362 -25.38 -1.24 22.11
C ASN A 362 -26.76 -1.26 22.78
N LYS A 363 -27.69 -2.08 22.27
CA LYS A 363 -29.05 -2.20 22.81
C LYS A 363 -29.08 -2.74 24.25
N PHE A 364 -28.24 -3.72 24.55
CA PHE A 364 -28.26 -4.45 25.83
C PHE A 364 -27.14 -4.03 26.77
N GLY A 365 -26.09 -3.39 26.24
CA GLY A 365 -24.88 -3.07 26.99
C GLY A 365 -23.98 -4.27 27.27
N ASP A 366 -24.24 -5.44 26.67
CA ASP A 366 -23.36 -6.61 26.80
C ASP A 366 -21.96 -6.28 26.28
N HIS A 367 -20.94 -6.56 27.08
CA HIS A 367 -19.55 -6.25 26.75
C HIS A 367 -18.72 -7.52 26.72
N PHE A 368 -18.43 -7.98 25.52
CA PHE A 368 -17.64 -9.18 25.27
C PHE A 368 -16.16 -8.83 25.11
N VAL A 369 -15.31 -9.63 25.74
CA VAL A 369 -13.85 -9.52 25.66
C VAL A 369 -13.23 -10.88 25.35
N TRP A 370 -12.27 -10.89 24.40
CA TRP A 370 -11.52 -12.10 24.06
C TRP A 370 -10.10 -11.81 23.57
N GLU A 371 -9.28 -12.86 23.50
CA GLU A 371 -8.00 -12.86 22.82
C GLU A 371 -8.00 -13.88 21.67
N LYS A 372 -7.20 -13.62 20.63
CA LYS A 372 -7.15 -14.46 19.44
C LYS A 372 -6.28 -15.72 19.59
N PRO A 373 -6.63 -16.84 18.92
CA PRO A 373 -5.86 -18.08 18.89
C PRO A 373 -4.56 -17.94 18.11
N TYR A 374 -3.79 -19.02 18.11
CA TYR A 374 -2.59 -19.12 17.30
C TYR A 374 -2.91 -19.32 15.83
N THR A 375 -2.05 -18.78 14.97
CA THR A 375 -2.01 -19.07 13.54
C THR A 375 -0.69 -19.75 13.20
N ASN A 376 -0.74 -20.86 12.47
CA ASN A 376 0.44 -21.50 11.90
C ASN A 376 0.47 -21.32 10.39
N VAL A 377 1.62 -20.93 9.86
CA VAL A 377 1.95 -21.00 8.44
C VAL A 377 2.83 -22.23 8.25
N ASN A 378 2.22 -23.32 7.78
CA ASN A 378 2.86 -24.63 7.68
C ASN A 378 3.63 -24.78 6.35
N ASN A 379 4.50 -25.79 6.29
CA ASN A 379 5.19 -26.23 5.06
C ASN A 379 6.04 -25.14 4.38
N ILE A 380 6.68 -24.28 5.17
CA ILE A 380 7.47 -23.15 4.63
C ILE A 380 8.84 -23.57 4.06
N ILE A 381 9.26 -24.82 4.29
CA ILE A 381 10.48 -25.41 3.71
C ILE A 381 10.14 -26.34 2.54
N LEU A 382 9.20 -27.28 2.75
CA LEU A 382 8.88 -28.33 1.80
C LEU A 382 7.36 -28.54 1.74
N GLY A 383 6.84 -28.66 0.52
CA GLY A 383 5.41 -28.85 0.24
C GLY A 383 4.68 -27.54 -0.03
N SER A 384 3.35 -27.62 -0.08
CA SER A 384 2.49 -26.45 -0.29
C SER A 384 2.20 -25.75 1.03
N ILE A 385 2.52 -24.46 1.08
CA ILE A 385 2.26 -23.60 2.23
C ILE A 385 0.75 -23.55 2.49
N ASN A 386 0.36 -23.67 3.75
CA ASN A 386 -1.03 -23.51 4.18
C ASN A 386 -1.09 -22.78 5.52
N VAL A 387 -2.24 -22.15 5.78
CA VAL A 387 -2.54 -21.45 7.03
C VAL A 387 -3.52 -22.30 7.82
N ASP A 388 -3.25 -22.46 9.12
CA ASP A 388 -4.15 -23.13 10.06
C ASP A 388 -4.27 -22.33 11.35
N HIS A 389 -5.46 -22.30 11.93
CA HIS A 389 -5.77 -21.59 13.17
C HIS A 389 -6.11 -22.60 14.25
N HIS A 390 -5.55 -22.42 15.45
CA HIS A 390 -5.77 -23.38 16.52
C HIS A 390 -5.67 -22.82 17.93
N GLY A 391 -6.31 -23.53 18.85
CA GLY A 391 -6.32 -23.21 20.27
C GLY A 391 -7.74 -22.94 20.76
N THR A 392 -7.86 -22.71 22.07
CA THR A 392 -9.13 -22.38 22.71
C THR A 392 -9.15 -20.88 22.99
N MET A 393 -10.22 -20.22 22.54
CA MET A 393 -10.58 -18.86 22.90
C MET A 393 -11.61 -18.89 24.01
N GLU A 394 -11.42 -18.03 25.00
CA GLU A 394 -12.46 -17.66 25.95
C GLU A 394 -13.05 -16.32 25.49
N VAL A 395 -14.35 -16.30 25.22
CA VAL A 395 -15.12 -15.09 24.95
C VAL A 395 -15.95 -14.82 26.19
N LYS A 396 -15.55 -13.85 26.99
CA LYS A 396 -16.20 -13.53 28.27
C LYS A 396 -17.13 -12.33 28.09
N ASN A 397 -18.37 -12.42 28.56
CA ASN A 397 -19.20 -11.24 28.77
C ASN A 397 -18.86 -10.65 30.15
N ILE A 398 -18.21 -9.49 30.19
CA ILE A 398 -17.77 -8.90 31.46
C ILE A 398 -18.89 -8.19 32.23
N THR A 399 -20.09 -8.04 31.64
CA THR A 399 -21.25 -7.49 32.35
C THR A 399 -22.02 -8.56 33.13
N THR A 400 -22.06 -9.80 32.62
CA THR A 400 -22.78 -10.92 33.25
C THR A 400 -21.85 -11.98 33.84
N GLU A 401 -20.56 -11.94 33.51
CA GLU A 401 -19.54 -12.96 33.83
C GLU A 401 -19.75 -14.32 33.12
N ASP A 402 -20.70 -14.41 32.19
CA ASP A 402 -20.90 -15.60 31.36
C ASP A 402 -19.72 -15.82 30.41
N VAL A 403 -19.48 -17.08 30.03
CA VAL A 403 -18.31 -17.48 29.24
C VAL A 403 -18.70 -18.40 28.09
N ALA A 404 -18.17 -18.12 26.91
CA ALA A 404 -18.14 -19.04 25.79
C ALA A 404 -16.71 -19.53 25.52
N ASN A 405 -16.51 -20.83 25.54
CA ASN A 405 -15.22 -21.46 25.23
C ASN A 405 -15.28 -22.06 23.82
N ILE A 406 -14.43 -21.58 22.91
CA ILE A 406 -14.41 -22.01 21.51
C ILE A 406 -13.05 -22.58 21.16
N THR A 407 -13.01 -23.81 20.66
CA THR A 407 -11.78 -24.51 20.30
C THR A 407 -11.68 -24.70 18.80
N LEU A 408 -10.65 -24.10 18.20
CA LEU A 408 -10.21 -24.39 16.84
C LEU A 408 -9.24 -25.58 16.91
N LYS A 409 -9.69 -26.74 16.39
CA LYS A 409 -8.94 -28.00 16.49
C LYS A 409 -7.80 -28.01 15.48
N LYS A 410 -6.60 -28.35 15.95
CA LYS A 410 -5.47 -28.65 15.06
C LYS A 410 -5.82 -29.84 14.18
N LYS A 411 -5.37 -29.79 12.92
CA LYS A 411 -5.39 -30.97 12.05
C LYS A 411 -4.56 -32.11 12.68
N GLY A 412 -5.23 -33.21 13.02
CA GLY A 412 -4.58 -34.43 13.50
C GLY A 412 -4.03 -35.29 12.35
N TRP A 413 -3.07 -36.17 12.63
CA TRP A 413 -2.48 -37.07 11.62
C TRP A 413 -3.49 -38.07 11.03
N PHE A 414 -4.48 -38.49 11.82
CA PHE A 414 -5.49 -39.49 11.44
C PHE A 414 -6.85 -38.90 11.10
N ASN A 415 -7.07 -37.60 11.35
CA ASN A 415 -8.34 -36.95 11.06
C ASN A 415 -8.32 -36.33 9.66
N LYS A 416 -9.29 -36.71 8.82
CA LYS A 416 -9.48 -36.12 7.50
C LYS A 416 -10.18 -34.77 7.57
N ASP A 417 -10.94 -34.52 8.64
CA ASP A 417 -11.65 -33.28 8.83
C ASP A 417 -10.67 -32.16 9.22
N ILE A 418 -10.80 -31.01 8.56
CA ILE A 418 -9.87 -29.87 8.69
C ILE A 418 -10.64 -28.66 9.19
N HIS A 419 -9.97 -27.76 9.90
CA HIS A 419 -10.54 -26.48 10.31
C HIS A 419 -11.73 -26.57 11.29
N VAL A 420 -11.88 -27.72 11.95
CA VAL A 420 -12.99 -28.00 12.86
C VAL A 420 -13.01 -27.03 14.04
N VAL A 421 -14.20 -26.54 14.35
CA VAL A 421 -14.51 -25.66 15.47
C VAL A 421 -15.55 -26.33 16.34
N THR A 422 -15.32 -26.32 17.65
CA THR A 422 -16.29 -26.74 18.66
C THR A 422 -16.29 -25.74 19.80
N GLY A 423 -17.44 -25.36 20.32
CA GLY A 423 -17.50 -24.48 21.49
C GLY A 423 -18.78 -24.63 22.28
N ASN A 424 -18.77 -24.10 23.51
CA ASN A 424 -19.91 -24.13 24.41
C ASN A 424 -20.09 -22.75 25.04
N VAL A 425 -21.32 -22.26 25.09
CA VAL A 425 -21.73 -21.09 25.87
C VAL A 425 -22.33 -21.58 27.17
N MET A 426 -21.80 -21.10 28.29
CA MET A 426 -22.19 -21.52 29.63
C MET A 426 -22.66 -20.31 30.43
N ASP A 427 -23.68 -20.53 31.27
CA ASP A 427 -24.03 -19.55 32.30
C ASP A 427 -22.98 -19.52 33.42
N SER A 428 -23.11 -18.56 34.33
CA SER A 428 -22.23 -18.40 35.50
C SER A 428 -22.16 -19.63 36.43
N SER A 429 -23.09 -20.59 36.31
CA SER A 429 -23.08 -21.86 37.07
C SER A 429 -22.39 -23.01 36.33
N GLY A 430 -21.96 -22.78 35.09
CA GLY A 430 -21.29 -23.77 34.23
C GLY A 430 -22.25 -24.63 33.41
N VAL A 431 -23.55 -24.33 33.40
CA VAL A 431 -24.53 -25.08 32.59
C VAL A 431 -24.45 -24.61 31.15
N ILE A 432 -24.23 -25.56 30.23
CA ILE A 432 -24.18 -25.29 28.79
C ILE A 432 -25.59 -24.93 28.30
N LYS A 433 -25.72 -23.76 27.67
CA LYS A 433 -26.96 -23.27 27.04
C LYS A 433 -26.95 -23.49 25.54
N TYR A 434 -25.79 -23.27 24.93
CA TYR A 434 -25.60 -23.40 23.49
C TYR A 434 -24.28 -24.10 23.17
N THR A 435 -24.32 -24.95 22.16
CA THR A 435 -23.14 -25.58 21.56
C THR A 435 -22.88 -24.97 20.18
N ILE A 436 -21.61 -24.76 19.85
CA ILE A 436 -21.14 -24.20 18.57
C ILE A 436 -20.37 -25.28 17.84
N GLU A 437 -20.72 -25.52 16.58
CA GLU A 437 -20.07 -26.52 15.73
C GLU A 437 -19.85 -25.99 14.32
N GLY A 438 -18.80 -26.47 13.65
CA GLY A 438 -18.59 -26.25 12.22
C GLY A 438 -17.11 -26.14 11.88
N HIS A 439 -16.79 -25.29 10.92
CA HIS A 439 -15.44 -25.13 10.39
C HIS A 439 -15.12 -23.66 10.13
N TRP A 440 -13.99 -23.18 10.65
CA TRP A 440 -13.62 -21.75 10.57
C TRP A 440 -13.46 -21.26 9.12
N SER A 441 -13.24 -22.16 8.17
CA SER A 441 -13.08 -21.83 6.75
C SER A 441 -14.35 -21.92 5.92
N SER A 442 -15.50 -22.32 6.49
CA SER A 442 -16.72 -22.52 5.70
C SER A 442 -18.02 -22.12 6.39
N ASN A 443 -18.32 -22.57 7.61
CA ASN A 443 -19.59 -22.24 8.26
C ASN A 443 -19.54 -22.56 9.75
N LEU A 444 -20.36 -21.88 10.53
CA LEU A 444 -20.65 -22.24 11.91
C LEU A 444 -22.16 -22.28 12.16
N LYS A 445 -22.56 -23.24 12.97
CA LYS A 445 -23.90 -23.33 13.54
C LYS A 445 -23.86 -23.27 15.06
N VAL A 446 -24.97 -22.84 15.62
CA VAL A 446 -25.26 -22.76 17.04
C VAL A 446 -26.43 -23.70 17.32
N ILE A 447 -26.34 -24.50 18.39
CA ILE A 447 -27.33 -25.51 18.76
C ILE A 447 -27.82 -25.18 20.16
N ASN A 448 -29.12 -24.96 20.33
CA ASN A 448 -29.71 -24.77 21.66
C ASN A 448 -29.72 -26.13 22.40
N GLU A 449 -29.15 -26.19 23.61
CA GLU A 449 -29.03 -27.46 24.33
C GLU A 449 -30.36 -28.00 24.88
N GLU A 450 -31.34 -27.14 25.13
CA GLU A 450 -32.66 -27.54 25.63
C GLU A 450 -33.57 -27.97 24.49
N THR A 451 -33.73 -27.12 23.46
CA THR A 451 -34.68 -27.37 22.35
C THR A 451 -34.10 -28.22 21.24
N LYS A 452 -32.76 -28.35 21.17
CA LYS A 452 -32.00 -28.95 20.07
C LYS A 452 -32.18 -28.26 18.71
N GLU A 453 -32.69 -27.03 18.73
CA GLU A 453 -32.80 -26.20 17.52
C GLU A 453 -31.41 -25.80 17.02
N GLU A 454 -31.20 -25.91 15.70
CA GLU A 454 -29.96 -25.50 15.04
C GLU A 454 -30.16 -24.17 14.31
N ILE A 455 -29.25 -23.22 14.54
CA ILE A 455 -29.23 -21.89 13.93
C ILE A 455 -27.90 -21.73 13.19
N ILE A 456 -27.96 -21.45 11.88
CA ILE A 456 -26.76 -21.12 11.10
C ILE A 456 -26.32 -19.70 11.46
N ALA A 457 -25.18 -19.56 12.16
CA ALA A 457 -24.62 -18.26 12.50
C ALA A 457 -24.12 -17.55 11.23
N TYR A 458 -23.27 -18.25 10.47
CA TYR A 458 -22.81 -17.79 9.15
C TYR A 458 -22.36 -18.94 8.25
N THR A 459 -22.33 -18.64 6.96
CA THR A 459 -21.68 -19.43 5.91
C THR A 459 -20.73 -18.51 5.16
N SER A 460 -19.56 -19.02 4.79
CA SER A 460 -18.53 -18.30 4.06
C SER A 460 -19.08 -17.79 2.74
N ASN A 461 -18.75 -16.54 2.41
CA ASN A 461 -19.10 -15.97 1.12
C ASN A 461 -18.50 -16.80 -0.01
N LYS A 462 -19.21 -16.86 -1.14
CA LYS A 462 -18.66 -17.51 -2.34
C LYS A 462 -17.43 -16.72 -2.80
N PRO A 463 -16.30 -17.38 -3.07
CA PRO A 463 -15.14 -16.69 -3.62
C PRO A 463 -15.47 -16.02 -4.96
N LEU A 464 -14.80 -14.90 -5.24
CA LEU A 464 -14.85 -14.28 -6.56
C LEU A 464 -14.27 -15.24 -7.61
N PRO A 465 -14.73 -15.18 -8.88
CA PRO A 465 -14.07 -15.89 -9.98
C PRO A 465 -12.59 -15.54 -10.05
N ASP A 466 -11.74 -16.54 -10.31
CA ASP A 466 -10.29 -16.37 -10.48
C ASP A 466 -9.56 -15.67 -9.30
N TYR A 467 -10.14 -15.72 -8.09
CA TYR A 467 -9.56 -15.12 -6.89
C TYR A 467 -8.14 -15.59 -6.56
N GLU A 468 -7.69 -16.76 -7.04
CA GLU A 468 -6.30 -17.21 -6.93
C GLU A 468 -5.31 -16.26 -7.62
N TYR A 469 -5.75 -15.55 -8.66
CA TYR A 469 -4.96 -14.52 -9.36
C TYR A 469 -4.98 -13.17 -8.62
N SER A 470 -5.85 -13.02 -7.61
CA SER A 470 -5.98 -11.84 -6.75
C SER A 470 -5.62 -12.17 -5.30
N TYR A 471 -4.53 -12.92 -5.10
CA TYR A 471 -4.00 -13.27 -3.78
C TYR A 471 -4.97 -14.08 -2.89
N PHE A 472 -6.00 -14.71 -3.46
CA PHE A 472 -7.11 -15.35 -2.75
C PHE A 472 -7.91 -14.38 -1.87
N PHE A 473 -8.02 -13.12 -2.27
CA PHE A 473 -8.81 -12.12 -1.56
C PHE A 473 -10.30 -12.48 -1.54
N SER A 474 -10.95 -12.23 -0.40
CA SER A 474 -12.41 -12.18 -0.31
C SER A 474 -12.93 -10.96 -1.06
N GLU A 475 -14.24 -10.94 -1.35
CA GLU A 475 -14.89 -9.75 -1.91
C GLU A 475 -14.68 -8.51 -1.03
N PHE A 476 -14.72 -8.69 0.30
CA PHE A 476 -14.44 -7.65 1.27
C PHE A 476 -13.00 -7.11 1.13
N ALA A 477 -12.00 -8.01 1.14
CA ALA A 477 -10.59 -7.63 0.97
C ALA A 477 -10.32 -6.93 -0.36
N MET A 478 -11.02 -7.33 -1.43
CA MET A 478 -10.95 -6.68 -2.74
C MET A 478 -11.38 -5.21 -2.71
N GLN A 479 -12.23 -4.76 -1.76
CA GLN A 479 -12.65 -3.36 -1.69
C GLN A 479 -11.74 -2.48 -0.83
N LEU A 480 -10.84 -3.06 -0.02
CA LEU A 480 -10.11 -2.31 1.02
C LEU A 480 -9.07 -1.33 0.49
N ASN A 481 -8.53 -1.56 -0.71
CA ASN A 481 -7.45 -0.76 -1.28
C ASN A 481 -7.83 -0.09 -2.59
N LEU A 482 -9.11 0.27 -2.74
CA LEU A 482 -9.56 1.11 -3.84
C LEU A 482 -8.73 2.41 -3.90
N PRO A 483 -8.55 3.01 -5.09
CA PRO A 483 -7.81 4.25 -5.24
C PRO A 483 -8.34 5.39 -4.33
N PRO A 484 -7.46 6.19 -3.71
CA PRO A 484 -7.87 7.19 -2.72
C PRO A 484 -8.77 8.29 -3.30
N GLU A 485 -8.78 8.52 -4.61
CA GLU A 485 -9.65 9.50 -5.28
C GLU A 485 -11.15 9.24 -5.13
N PHE A 486 -11.55 8.00 -4.80
CA PHE A 486 -12.96 7.65 -4.53
C PHE A 486 -13.40 8.02 -3.11
N PHE A 487 -12.49 8.50 -2.27
CA PHE A 487 -12.77 8.76 -0.86
C PHE A 487 -12.48 10.23 -0.55
N PRO A 488 -13.51 11.03 -0.22
CA PRO A 488 -13.31 12.44 0.09
C PRO A 488 -12.52 12.61 1.39
N ASN A 489 -11.64 13.61 1.41
CA ASN A 489 -10.94 14.07 2.61
C ASN A 489 -10.15 12.97 3.35
N LEU A 490 -9.53 12.03 2.64
CA LEU A 490 -8.58 11.10 3.28
C LEU A 490 -7.33 11.82 3.79
N PRO A 491 -6.83 11.49 4.99
CA PRO A 491 -5.53 11.98 5.45
C PRO A 491 -4.41 11.34 4.62
N ARG A 492 -3.29 12.04 4.47
CA ARG A 492 -2.08 11.52 3.79
C ARG A 492 -1.47 10.28 4.44
N THR A 493 -1.88 9.97 5.66
CA THR A 493 -1.48 8.75 6.40
C THR A 493 -2.31 7.53 6.03
N ASP A 494 -3.39 7.67 5.25
CA ASP A 494 -4.25 6.53 4.86
C ASP A 494 -3.47 5.51 4.01
N SER A 495 -3.61 4.22 4.34
CA SER A 495 -2.94 3.12 3.63
C SER A 495 -3.20 3.12 2.11
N ARG A 496 -4.29 3.72 1.61
CA ARG A 496 -4.54 3.83 0.16
C ARG A 496 -3.55 4.73 -0.58
N PHE A 497 -2.88 5.66 0.13
CA PHE A 497 -1.81 6.51 -0.40
C PHE A 497 -0.43 5.83 -0.35
N ARG A 498 -0.31 4.66 0.29
CA ARG A 498 0.96 3.98 0.50
C ARG A 498 1.59 3.51 -0.83
N PRO A 499 2.75 4.04 -1.24
CA PRO A 499 3.25 3.88 -2.60
C PRO A 499 3.80 2.48 -2.93
N ASP A 500 4.50 1.84 -1.98
CA ASP A 500 5.02 0.47 -2.15
C ASP A 500 3.90 -0.57 -2.28
N GLN A 501 2.83 -0.40 -1.49
CA GLN A 501 1.63 -1.20 -1.56
C GLN A 501 0.90 -1.04 -2.90
N ARG A 502 0.71 0.22 -3.36
CA ARG A 502 0.07 0.50 -4.66
C ARG A 502 0.87 -0.05 -5.83
N ALA A 503 2.19 0.10 -5.81
CA ALA A 503 3.07 -0.44 -6.84
C ALA A 503 2.97 -1.98 -6.91
N LEU A 504 2.92 -2.66 -5.76
CA LEU A 504 2.72 -4.11 -5.73
C LEU A 504 1.35 -4.53 -6.30
N GLU A 505 0.30 -3.77 -5.98
CA GLU A 505 -1.05 -4.02 -6.51
C GLU A 505 -1.11 -3.92 -8.05
N ASN A 506 -0.31 -3.00 -8.61
CA ASN A 506 -0.13 -2.81 -10.05
C ASN A 506 0.94 -3.73 -10.67
N ALA A 507 1.44 -4.71 -9.90
CA ALA A 507 2.50 -5.64 -10.31
C ALA A 507 3.85 -5.00 -10.70
N ASP A 508 4.11 -3.75 -10.31
CA ASP A 508 5.41 -3.11 -10.46
C ASP A 508 6.31 -3.46 -9.26
N LEU A 509 6.95 -4.63 -9.35
CA LEU A 509 7.82 -5.14 -8.30
C LEU A 509 9.09 -4.31 -8.10
N GLU A 510 9.58 -3.64 -9.13
CA GLU A 510 10.78 -2.80 -9.04
C GLU A 510 10.47 -1.53 -8.25
N LEU A 511 9.40 -0.83 -8.62
CA LEU A 511 8.93 0.35 -7.88
C LEU A 511 8.51 -0.01 -6.46
N ALA A 512 7.77 -1.11 -6.28
CA ALA A 512 7.34 -1.55 -4.95
C ALA A 512 8.54 -1.84 -4.03
N THR A 513 9.62 -2.43 -4.56
CA THR A 513 10.86 -2.67 -3.80
C THR A 513 11.56 -1.36 -3.44
N TYR A 514 11.67 -0.43 -4.40
CA TYR A 514 12.30 0.87 -4.20
C TYR A 514 11.54 1.70 -3.14
N GLU A 515 10.22 1.84 -3.31
CA GLU A 515 9.37 2.61 -2.42
C GLU A 515 9.35 2.00 -1.01
N LYS A 516 9.31 0.67 -0.90
CA LYS A 516 9.36 -0.02 0.41
C LYS A 516 10.64 0.31 1.15
N HIS A 517 11.78 0.32 0.44
CA HIS A 517 13.05 0.73 1.04
C HIS A 517 13.02 2.20 1.44
N ARG A 518 12.54 3.10 0.56
CA ARG A 518 12.47 4.55 0.82
C ARG A 518 11.66 4.88 2.07
N VAL A 519 10.45 4.31 2.21
CA VAL A 519 9.57 4.59 3.37
C VAL A 519 10.09 3.96 4.65
N GLU A 520 10.69 2.77 4.59
CA GLU A 520 11.33 2.15 5.76
C GLU A 520 12.56 2.95 6.23
N GLU A 521 13.36 3.50 5.32
CA GLU A 521 14.50 4.38 5.66
C GLU A 521 14.04 5.69 6.27
N LYS A 522 13.00 6.32 5.70
CA LYS A 522 12.37 7.54 6.24
C LYS A 522 11.90 7.30 7.67
N GLN A 523 11.20 6.20 7.92
CA GLN A 523 10.76 5.84 9.27
C GLN A 523 11.95 5.63 10.23
N ARG A 524 13.01 4.94 9.79
CA ARG A 524 14.23 4.73 10.59
C ARG A 524 14.92 6.05 10.96
N SER A 525 15.03 7.00 10.02
CA SER A 525 15.66 8.30 10.28
C SER A 525 14.83 9.16 11.23
N VAL A 526 13.51 9.25 11.02
CA VAL A 526 12.59 10.00 11.90
C VAL A 526 12.54 9.41 13.31
N LYS A 527 12.61 8.07 13.43
CA LYS A 527 12.74 7.41 14.73
C LYS A 527 14.03 7.82 15.44
N LYS A 528 15.18 7.77 14.76
CA LYS A 528 16.48 8.16 15.34
C LYS A 528 16.48 9.60 15.83
N ILE A 529 15.92 10.53 15.05
CA ILE A 529 15.81 11.95 15.43
C ILE A 529 14.95 12.12 16.70
N ARG A 530 13.82 11.42 16.82
CA ARG A 530 12.98 11.45 18.02
C ARG A 530 13.71 10.92 19.25
N GLU A 531 14.41 9.79 19.10
CA GLU A 531 15.22 9.19 20.17
C GLU A 531 16.34 10.13 20.64
N GLU A 532 17.04 10.80 19.72
CA GLU A 532 18.09 11.79 20.04
C GLU A 532 17.56 13.01 20.79
N LYS A 533 16.29 13.37 20.58
CA LYS A 533 15.61 14.47 21.29
C LYS A 533 14.93 14.03 22.59
N GLY A 534 14.88 12.74 22.89
CA GLY A 534 14.09 12.20 24.00
C GLY A 534 12.58 12.38 23.83
N GLU A 535 12.10 12.49 22.58
CA GLU A 535 10.68 12.66 22.26
C GLU A 535 9.99 11.30 22.14
N GLU A 536 8.91 11.10 22.88
CA GLU A 536 8.05 9.91 22.74
C GLU A 536 7.02 10.10 21.63
N TRP A 537 6.77 9.02 20.87
CA TRP A 537 5.68 9.02 19.89
C TRP A 537 4.32 9.01 20.58
N LYS A 538 3.44 9.92 20.16
CA LYS A 538 2.04 9.96 20.60
C LYS A 538 1.15 9.68 19.39
N PRO A 539 0.41 8.55 19.38
CA PRO A 539 -0.57 8.28 18.33
C PRO A 539 -1.63 9.37 18.26
N MET A 540 -2.12 9.66 17.06
CA MET A 540 -3.03 10.79 16.83
C MET A 540 -4.44 10.47 17.33
N TRP A 541 -4.93 9.26 17.05
CA TRP A 541 -6.34 8.92 17.17
C TRP A 541 -6.63 7.96 18.32
N PHE A 542 -5.60 7.37 18.92
CA PHE A 542 -5.76 6.40 20.01
C PHE A 542 -4.93 6.76 21.24
N TYR A 543 -5.42 6.40 22.42
CA TYR A 543 -4.69 6.42 23.69
C TYR A 543 -4.82 5.07 24.40
N VAL A 544 -3.96 4.84 25.39
CA VAL A 544 -4.06 3.69 26.29
C VAL A 544 -4.85 4.12 27.52
N ASN A 545 -5.93 3.42 27.85
CA ASN A 545 -6.72 3.66 29.06
C ASN A 545 -6.04 3.06 30.31
N ASP A 546 -6.65 3.22 31.48
CA ASP A 546 -6.12 2.69 32.76
C ASP A 546 -6.05 1.16 32.80
N GLU A 547 -6.79 0.46 31.95
CA GLU A 547 -6.81 -1.00 31.83
C GLU A 547 -5.74 -1.54 30.87
N GLY A 548 -4.98 -0.64 30.23
CA GLY A 548 -3.93 -0.99 29.26
C GLY A 548 -4.44 -1.22 27.84
N ASP A 549 -5.72 -0.91 27.56
CA ASP A 549 -6.35 -1.13 26.27
C ASP A 549 -6.27 0.14 25.40
N TRP A 550 -6.01 -0.04 24.10
CA TRP A 550 -6.00 1.06 23.14
C TRP A 550 -7.43 1.44 22.76
N VAL A 551 -7.80 2.69 23.02
CA VAL A 551 -9.13 3.24 22.82
C VAL A 551 -9.09 4.47 21.93
N TYR A 552 -10.12 4.63 21.11
CA TYR A 552 -10.24 5.75 20.20
C TYR A 552 -10.50 7.06 20.97
N LYS A 553 -9.75 8.11 20.64
CA LYS A 553 -9.82 9.44 21.26
C LYS A 553 -11.02 10.27 20.80
N GLY A 554 -11.64 9.92 19.68
CA GLY A 554 -12.48 10.86 18.93
C GLY A 554 -11.66 11.78 18.03
N GLY A 555 -12.35 12.63 17.28
CA GLY A 555 -11.74 13.68 16.47
C GLY A 555 -11.40 13.30 15.02
N TYR A 556 -11.20 12.01 14.69
CA TYR A 556 -10.87 11.58 13.33
C TYR A 556 -12.00 11.91 12.34
N TRP A 557 -13.22 11.48 12.64
CA TRP A 557 -14.37 11.71 11.78
C TRP A 557 -14.72 13.20 11.65
N GLN A 558 -14.52 13.97 12.73
CA GLN A 558 -14.67 15.43 12.70
C GLN A 558 -13.60 16.07 11.81
N ALA A 559 -12.33 15.68 11.95
CA ALA A 559 -11.23 16.14 11.10
C ALA A 559 -11.51 15.82 9.62
N LYS A 560 -11.97 14.61 9.32
CA LYS A 560 -12.37 14.19 7.97
C LYS A 560 -13.52 15.02 7.40
N GLN A 561 -14.57 15.23 8.19
CA GLN A 561 -15.74 16.02 7.77
C GLN A 561 -15.33 17.43 7.32
N TYR A 562 -14.38 18.06 8.01
CA TYR A 562 -13.90 19.40 7.67
C TYR A 562 -12.64 19.42 6.79
N GLY A 563 -12.11 18.26 6.39
CA GLY A 563 -10.84 18.16 5.67
C GLY A 563 -9.64 18.72 6.45
N ASN A 564 -9.74 18.84 7.78
CA ASN A 564 -8.74 19.47 8.62
C ASN A 564 -7.82 18.43 9.27
N PHE A 565 -6.65 18.26 8.68
CA PHE A 565 -5.59 17.37 9.16
C PHE A 565 -4.28 18.12 9.47
N GLU A 566 -4.36 19.33 10.00
CA GLU A 566 -3.21 20.25 10.18
C GLU A 566 -2.00 19.69 10.97
N SER A 567 -2.14 18.56 11.67
CA SER A 567 -1.06 17.93 12.45
C SER A 567 -0.79 16.45 12.10
N ILE A 568 -1.22 15.96 10.92
CA ILE A 568 -0.92 14.57 10.54
C ILE A 568 0.55 14.39 10.15
N PRO A 569 1.19 13.26 10.51
CA PRO A 569 2.58 13.00 10.18
C PRO A 569 2.77 12.71 8.69
N ASP A 570 3.90 13.16 8.13
CA ASP A 570 4.32 12.81 6.77
C ASP A 570 5.15 11.51 6.78
N ILE A 571 4.50 10.39 6.49
CA ILE A 571 5.07 9.04 6.68
C ILE A 571 5.46 8.30 5.40
N PHE A 572 4.94 8.70 4.24
CA PHE A 572 5.23 8.03 2.97
C PHE A 572 6.37 8.66 2.18
#